data_AF-A0A3C1RMV5-F1
#
_entry.id   AF-A0A3C1RMV5-F1
#
_cell.length_a   1.000
_cell.length_b   1.000
_cell.length_c   1.000
_cell.angle_alpha   90.00
_cell.angle_beta   90.00
_cell.angle_gamma   90.00
#
_symmetry.space_group_name_H-M   'P 1'
#
loop_
_entity.id
_entity.type
_entity.pdbx_description
1 polymer ?
#
loop_
_entity_poly.entity_id
_entity_poly.type
_entity_poly.pdbx_seq_one_letter_code
_entity_poly.pdbx_strand_id
1 'polypeptide(L)' 'MIDKCEEHYCPWVRDTQKPDHYYCLRCKRERWVNRSISDDGEWFLWVILFVVGIGIAIALQ' A
#
# COMPACT_ATOMS: atom_id res chain seq x y z
N MET A 1 8.60 0.13 -31.98
CA MET A 1 7.28 0.20 -31.32
C MET A 1 7.56 0.36 -29.84
N ILE A 2 7.43 1.58 -29.32
CA ILE A 2 7.74 1.88 -27.93
C ILE A 2 6.50 1.48 -27.15
N ASP A 3 6.55 0.28 -26.59
CA ASP A 3 5.54 -0.31 -25.71
C ASP A 3 5.43 0.54 -24.44
N LYS A 4 4.71 1.66 -24.52
CA LYS A 4 4.29 2.41 -23.34
C LYS A 4 3.14 1.65 -22.69
N CYS A 5 3.48 0.56 -22.01
CA CYS A 5 2.62 -0.06 -21.01
C CYS A 5 2.59 0.82 -19.74
N GLU A 6 2.17 2.08 -19.91
CA GLU A 6 1.87 2.97 -18.80
C GLU A 6 0.61 2.46 -18.09
N GLU A 7 0.70 2.24 -16.78
CA GLU A 7 -0.39 1.67 -15.96
C GLU A 7 -1.72 2.44 -16.10
N HIS A 8 -1.65 3.72 -16.45
CA HIS A 8 -2.80 4.59 -16.66
C HIS A 8 -3.62 4.26 -17.92
N TYR A 9 -3.01 3.66 -18.94
CA TYR A 9 -3.68 3.35 -20.22
C TYR A 9 -4.04 1.86 -20.36
N CYS A 10 -3.89 1.09 -19.28
CA CYS A 10 -4.22 -0.32 -19.25
C CYS A 10 -5.73 -0.54 -19.03
N PRO A 11 -6.44 -1.25 -19.93
CA PRO A 11 -7.78 -1.71 -19.64
C PRO A 11 -7.70 -2.84 -18.61
N TRP A 12 -7.89 -2.48 -17.34
CA TRP A 12 -7.88 -3.40 -16.21
C TRP A 12 -9.20 -4.19 -16.16
N VAL A 13 -9.11 -5.51 -16.16
CA VAL A 13 -10.24 -6.42 -16.00
C VAL A 13 -10.10 -7.13 -14.68
N ARG A 14 -11.18 -7.13 -13.89
CA ARG A 14 -11.23 -7.85 -12.61
C ARG A 14 -11.48 -9.33 -12.86
N ASP A 15 -10.70 -10.18 -12.20
CA ASP A 15 -10.90 -11.62 -12.23
C ASP A 15 -12.22 -12.00 -11.55
N THR A 16 -13.02 -12.86 -12.17
CA THR A 16 -14.33 -13.28 -11.64
C THR A 16 -14.20 -14.23 -10.45
N GLN A 17 -13.07 -14.93 -10.32
CA GLN A 17 -12.79 -15.85 -9.21
C GLN A 17 -12.05 -15.16 -8.06
N LYS A 18 -11.38 -14.03 -8.31
CA LYS A 18 -10.58 -13.30 -7.30
C LYS A 18 -10.88 -11.80 -7.37
N PRO A 19 -11.72 -11.24 -6.48
CA PRO A 19 -12.11 -9.82 -6.52
C PRO A 19 -10.93 -8.85 -6.29
N ASP A 20 -9.86 -9.33 -5.66
CA ASP A 20 -8.63 -8.56 -5.40
C ASP A 20 -7.60 -8.63 -6.54
N HIS A 21 -7.90 -9.37 -7.60
CA HIS A 21 -6.99 -9.60 -8.72
C HIS A 21 -7.47 -8.88 -9.98
N TYR A 22 -6.62 -8.02 -10.53
CA TYR A 22 -6.87 -7.24 -11.73
C TYR A 22 -5.80 -7.54 -12.77
N TYR A 23 -6.23 -7.74 -14.01
CA TYR A 23 -5.35 -8.08 -15.12
C TYR A 23 -5.48 -7.07 -16.26
N CYS A 24 -4.35 -6.59 -16.78
CA CYS A 24 -4.33 -5.74 -17.96
C CYS A 24 -4.22 -6.60 -19.23
N LEU A 25 -5.28 -6.58 -20.05
CA LEU A 25 -5.34 -7.36 -21.30
C LEU A 25 -4.29 -6.98 -22.34
N ARG A 26 -3.84 -5.72 -22.36
CA ARG A 26 -2.81 -5.27 -23.31
C ARG A 26 -1.41 -5.67 -22.91
N CYS A 27 -1.07 -5.52 -21.64
CA CYS A 27 0.31 -5.58 -21.14
C CYS A 27 0.62 -6.90 -20.43
N LYS A 28 -0.37 -7.80 -20.32
CA LYS A 28 -0.29 -9.05 -19.55
C LYS A 28 0.21 -8.84 -18.10
N ARG A 29 -0.08 -7.67 -17.53
CA ARG A 29 0.34 -7.28 -16.18
C ARG A 29 -0.78 -7.56 -15.20
N GLU A 30 -0.43 -8.18 -14.08
CA GLU A 30 -1.32 -8.44 -12.94
C GLU A 30 -1.12 -7.39 -11.84
N ARG A 31 -2.21 -7.01 -11.18
CA ARG A 31 -2.24 -6.11 -10.02
C ARG A 31 -3.11 -6.73 -8.95
N TRP A 32 -2.58 -6.79 -7.73
CA TRP A 32 -3.28 -7.27 -6.55
C TRP A 32 -3.65 -6.08 -5.67
N VAL A 33 -4.94 -5.87 -5.42
CA VAL A 33 -5.42 -4.78 -4.55
C VAL A 33 -5.12 -5.07 -3.07
N ASN A 34 -4.99 -6.35 -2.71
CA ASN A 34 -4.61 -6.76 -1.36
C ASN A 34 -3.10 -6.67 -1.06
N ARG A 35 -2.34 -5.87 -1.81
CA ARG A 35 -1.00 -5.47 -1.35
C ARG A 35 -1.23 -4.43 -0.27
N SER A 36 -1.59 -4.95 0.90
CA SER A 36 -1.41 -4.39 2.23
C SER A 36 -0.92 -2.94 2.18
N ILE A 37 -1.79 -2.03 2.61
CA ILE A 37 -1.39 -0.95 3.51
C ILE A 37 -0.34 -1.57 4.42
N SER A 38 0.91 -1.34 4.04
CA SER A 38 2.05 -2.02 4.61
C SER A 38 2.21 -1.43 6.00
N ASP A 39 2.63 -2.26 6.94
CA ASP A 39 3.06 -1.98 8.32
C ASP A 39 3.84 -0.67 8.59
N ASP A 40 4.15 0.13 7.56
CA ASP A 40 4.81 1.44 7.64
C ASP A 40 4.08 2.43 8.55
N GLY A 41 2.77 2.28 8.74
CA GLY A 41 1.97 3.14 9.63
C GLY A 41 2.09 2.79 11.12
N GLU A 42 2.38 1.53 11.46
CA GLU A 42 2.42 1.09 12.86
C GLU A 42 3.68 1.62 13.58
N TRP A 43 4.82 1.67 12.90
CA TRP A 43 6.05 2.18 13.48
C TRP A 43 5.92 3.65 13.95
N PHE A 44 5.17 4.47 13.20
CA PHE A 44 4.93 5.87 13.57
C PHE A 44 4.15 6.01 14.89
N LEU A 45 3.19 5.11 15.15
CA LEU A 45 2.43 5.09 16.40
C LEU A 45 3.34 4.75 17.60
N TRP A 46 4.26 3.80 17.43
CA TRP A 46 5.25 3.46 18.46
C TRP A 46 6.19 4.61 18.79
N VAL A 47 6.65 5.36 17.78
CA VAL A 47 7.51 6.54 17.98
C VAL A 47 6.77 7.63 18.74
N ILE A 48 5.50 7.92 18.39
CA ILE A 48 4.69 8.91 19.11
C ILE A 48 4.51 8.50 20.58
N LEU A 49 4.15 7.23 20.83
CA LEU A 49 3.94 6.72 22.18
C LEU A 49 5.20 6.87 23.05
N PHE A 50 6.37 6.58 22.47
CA PHE A 50 7.66 6.70 23.16
C PHE A 50 7.98 8.15 23.54
N VAL A 51 7.80 9.09 22.60
CA VAL A 51 8.07 10.53 22.84
C VAL A 51 7.12 11.09 23.90
N VAL A 52 5.83 10.75 23.83
CA VAL A 52 4.83 11.18 24.81
C VAL A 52 5.15 10.60 26.19
N GLY A 53 5.50 9.31 26.27
CA GLY A 53 5.89 8.66 27.53
C GLY A 53 7.09 9.32 28.20
N ILE A 54 8.14 9.65 27.45
CA ILE A 54 9.31 10.37 27.97
C ILE A 54 8.92 11.77 28.44
N GLY A 55 8.12 12.51 27.66
CA GLY A 55 7.67 13.84 28.03
C GLY A 55 6.92 13.86 29.36
N ILE A 56 6.02 12.88 29.57
CA ILE A 56 5.28 12.72 30.83
C ILE A 56 6.23 12.35 31.98
N ALA A 57 7.19 11.45 31.76
CA ALA A 57 8.15 11.04 32.80
C ALA A 57 9.03 12.22 33.26
N ILE A 58 9.50 13.05 32.31
CA ILE A 58 10.27 14.26 32.62
C ILE A 58 9.41 15.30 33.34
N ALA A 59 8.14 15.47 32.95
CA ALA A 59 7.24 16.43 33.59
C ALA A 59 6.80 16.02 35.01
N LEU A 60 6.89 14.73 35.35
CA LEU A 60 6.56 14.19 36.68
C LEU A 60 7.78 14.11 37.63
N GLN A 61 9.00 14.31 37.13
CA GLN A 61 10.22 14.46 37.93
C GLN A 61 10.40 15.89 38.43
#